data_AF-A0A8J7RUN7-F1
#
_entry.id   AF-A0A8J7RUN7-F1
#
_cell.length_a   1.000
_cell.length_b   1.000
_cell.length_c   1.000
_cell.angle_alpha   90.00
_cell.angle_beta   90.00
_cell.angle_gamma   90.00
#
_symmetry.space_group_name_H-M   'P 1'
#
loop_
_entity.id
_entity.type
_entity.pdbx_description
1 polymer ?
#
loop_
_entity_poly.entity_id
_entity_poly.type
_entity_poly.pdbx_seq_one_letter_code
_entity_poly.pdbx_strand_id
1 'polypeptide(L)'
;MASRRSVLIGLGGLVAGGGAILGTGAFDTVEAQRTVSVETTGDADALLALTPVNEDGPYVDDSGDTIQLTLGDADGNGLNQNAVTTFEELVAVTNNGTQTVDSITFTVDVTGTGSDDANADHEEAFGIVANGETIAATGDTNILSDDYYDTSLDSGEAVNFGAEIDLLNGDISDFNDDATFTLTISAEATDS
;
A
#
# COMPACT_ATOMS: atom_id res chain seq x y z
N MET A 1 -45.91 37.37 45.68
CA MET A 1 -44.79 37.90 44.87
C MET A 1 -43.76 36.78 44.74
N ALA A 2 -43.33 36.46 43.52
CA ALA A 2 -42.40 35.38 43.23
C ALA A 2 -41.01 35.59 43.86
N SER A 3 -40.31 34.52 44.26
CA SER A 3 -38.95 34.24 43.78
C SER A 3 -38.43 32.92 44.35
N ARG A 4 -38.27 31.96 43.45
CA ARG A 4 -37.27 30.90 43.46
C ARG A 4 -35.85 31.49 43.64
N ARG A 5 -35.07 30.96 44.57
CA ARG A 5 -33.60 31.13 44.72
C ARG A 5 -33.06 29.76 45.12
N SER A 6 -32.49 28.99 44.19
CA SER A 6 -31.09 29.03 43.69
C SER A 6 -30.11 28.66 44.81
N VAL A 7 -29.69 27.40 44.91
CA VAL A 7 -28.67 26.67 44.10
C VAL A 7 -27.27 26.78 44.74
N LEU A 8 -26.86 25.60 45.25
CA LEU A 8 -25.52 25.01 45.35
C LEU A 8 -24.37 25.79 46.00
N ILE A 9 -24.16 25.42 47.27
CA ILE A 9 -22.86 25.10 47.88
C ILE A 9 -22.09 24.11 46.95
N GLY A 10 -20.78 24.17 46.75
CA GLY A 10 -19.79 24.74 47.64
C GLY A 10 -18.40 24.91 47.04
N LEU A 11 -17.57 25.43 47.94
CA LEU A 11 -16.19 25.83 47.81
C LEU A 11 -15.25 24.67 47.45
N GLY A 12 -14.43 24.89 46.43
CA GLY A 12 -13.04 24.45 46.34
C GLY A 12 -12.41 25.38 45.30
N GLY A 13 -11.36 26.14 45.53
CA GLY A 13 -10.33 26.16 46.56
C GLY A 13 -9.08 26.63 45.81
N LEU A 14 -8.62 27.84 46.11
CA LEU A 14 -7.34 28.43 45.71
C LEU A 14 -7.16 28.89 44.24
N VAL A 15 -7.54 30.15 43.99
CA VAL A 15 -6.89 31.01 42.98
C VAL A 15 -5.94 31.93 43.74
N ALA A 16 -4.63 31.85 43.45
CA ALA A 16 -3.69 32.99 43.40
C ALA A 16 -2.24 32.49 43.36
N GLY A 17 -1.65 32.41 42.17
CA GLY A 17 -0.21 32.23 41.95
C GLY A 17 0.05 32.18 40.45
N GLY A 18 0.71 33.20 39.92
CA GLY A 18 0.76 33.49 38.48
C GLY A 18 1.30 32.38 37.58
N GLY A 19 0.77 32.32 36.36
CA GLY A 19 1.29 31.51 35.27
C GLY A 19 0.18 31.16 34.27
N ALA A 20 0.25 31.74 33.08
CA ALA A 20 -0.35 31.30 31.83
C ALA A 20 -1.82 30.80 31.83
N ILE A 21 -2.69 31.61 31.24
CA ILE A 21 -3.69 31.10 30.29
C ILE A 21 -2.91 30.37 29.18
N LEU A 22 -3.49 29.36 28.52
CA LEU A 22 -2.99 28.62 27.35
C LEU A 22 -2.19 27.34 27.72
N GLY A 23 -2.49 26.16 27.19
CA GLY A 23 -3.40 25.81 26.12
C GLY A 23 -3.82 24.34 26.17
N THR A 24 -4.92 24.08 25.49
CA THR A 24 -5.16 22.82 24.79
C THR A 24 -3.91 22.49 23.97
N GLY A 25 -3.06 21.60 24.46
CA GLY A 25 -1.85 21.18 23.77
C GLY A 25 -1.58 19.74 24.14
N ALA A 26 -1.55 18.80 23.23
CA ALA A 26 -1.79 18.85 21.80
C ALA A 26 -2.22 17.41 21.44
N PHE A 27 -2.67 17.20 20.21
CA PHE A 27 -2.58 15.86 19.63
C PHE A 27 -1.14 15.38 19.88
N ASP A 28 -0.97 14.25 20.55
CA ASP A 28 0.26 13.48 20.37
C ASP A 28 0.24 13.14 18.88
N THR A 29 0.93 13.96 18.07
CA THR A 29 1.19 13.60 16.69
C THR A 29 2.01 12.32 16.80
N VAL A 30 1.36 11.18 16.54
CA VAL A 30 2.06 9.92 16.40
C VAL A 30 2.87 10.05 15.12
N GLU A 31 4.13 10.48 15.29
CA GLU A 31 5.16 10.55 14.26
C GLU A 31 5.60 9.12 13.96
N ALA A 32 4.80 8.46 13.14
CA ALA A 32 5.04 7.12 12.68
C ALA A 32 5.56 7.21 11.24
N GLN A 33 6.83 6.82 11.06
CA GLN A 33 7.46 6.70 9.74
C GLN A 33 7.02 5.35 9.19
N ARG A 34 6.15 5.34 8.17
CA ARG A 34 5.57 4.12 7.61
C ARG A 34 6.12 3.88 6.22
N THR A 35 6.98 2.87 6.10
CA THR A 35 7.57 2.48 4.82
C THR A 35 6.92 1.19 4.36
N VAL A 36 6.16 1.21 3.26
CA VAL A 36 5.75 -0.02 2.57
C VAL A 36 6.82 -0.35 1.53
N SER A 37 7.71 -1.26 1.90
CA SER A 37 8.71 -1.77 0.97
C SER A 37 8.08 -2.93 0.20
N VAL A 38 7.70 -2.73 -1.06
CA VAL A 38 7.21 -3.83 -1.92
C VAL A 38 8.41 -4.55 -2.53
N GLU A 39 8.85 -5.60 -1.86
CA GLU A 39 9.90 -6.48 -2.41
C GLU A 39 9.31 -7.32 -3.54
N THR A 40 9.85 -7.17 -4.76
CA THR A 40 9.44 -7.99 -5.90
C THR A 40 10.35 -9.19 -5.96
N THR A 41 9.85 -10.37 -5.60
CA THR A 41 10.61 -11.60 -5.89
C THR A 41 10.31 -11.99 -7.32
N GLY A 42 11.34 -11.91 -8.18
CA GLY A 42 11.25 -12.33 -9.57
C GLY A 42 10.97 -13.83 -9.72
N ASP A 43 10.32 -14.15 -10.85
CA ASP A 43 9.99 -15.48 -11.37
C ASP A 43 10.96 -16.60 -10.95
N ALA A 44 10.41 -17.75 -10.55
CA ALA A 44 11.15 -18.96 -10.21
C ALA A 44 12.17 -19.38 -11.29
N ASP A 45 11.99 -18.96 -12.54
CA ASP A 45 12.85 -19.26 -13.69
C ASP A 45 13.63 -18.04 -14.27
N ALA A 46 13.58 -16.86 -13.65
CA ALA A 46 14.27 -15.63 -14.08
C ALA A 46 13.98 -15.19 -15.54
N LEU A 47 12.79 -15.47 -16.06
CA LEU A 47 12.33 -15.13 -17.41
C LEU A 47 11.91 -13.67 -17.55
N LEU A 48 11.59 -12.99 -16.44
CA LEU A 48 11.05 -11.63 -16.47
C LEU A 48 12.09 -10.57 -16.14
N ALA A 49 12.03 -9.45 -16.85
CA ALA A 49 12.64 -8.19 -16.44
C ALA A 49 11.55 -7.24 -15.95
N LEU A 50 11.78 -6.63 -14.78
CA LEU A 50 10.89 -5.65 -14.17
C LEU A 50 11.55 -4.28 -14.26
N THR A 51 10.89 -3.31 -14.89
CA THR A 51 11.41 -1.95 -15.03
C THR A 51 10.35 -0.93 -14.66
N PRO A 52 10.66 0.10 -13.85
CA PRO A 52 9.73 1.19 -13.60
C PRO A 52 9.33 1.86 -14.91
N VAL A 53 8.04 2.14 -15.09
CA VAL A 53 7.56 2.90 -16.26
C VAL A 53 8.04 4.37 -16.19
N ASN A 54 8.28 4.88 -14.97
CA ASN A 54 8.83 6.21 -14.74
C ASN A 54 10.03 6.16 -13.78
N GLU A 55 11.24 6.19 -14.34
CA GLU A 55 12.52 6.14 -13.61
C GLU A 55 12.73 7.33 -12.66
N ASP A 56 12.05 8.47 -12.89
CA ASP A 56 12.11 9.68 -12.05
C ASP A 56 10.90 9.78 -11.08
N GLY A 57 10.08 8.73 -10.99
CA GLY A 57 8.91 8.70 -10.12
C GLY A 57 9.31 8.64 -8.63
N PRO A 58 8.64 9.35 -7.73
CA PRO A 58 9.03 9.39 -6.30
C PRO A 58 8.67 8.10 -5.53
N TYR A 59 8.31 7.03 -6.25
CA TYR A 59 7.55 5.87 -5.75
C TYR A 59 8.13 4.52 -6.20
N VAL A 60 9.20 4.52 -7.00
CA VAL A 60 9.89 3.30 -7.44
C VAL A 60 11.39 3.57 -7.42
N ASP A 61 12.16 2.77 -6.68
CA ASP A 61 13.62 2.80 -6.69
C ASP A 61 14.15 1.67 -7.59
N ASP A 62 15.12 1.98 -8.46
CA ASP A 62 15.69 1.07 -9.47
C ASP A 62 16.84 0.21 -8.88
N SER A 63 16.74 -0.18 -7.60
CA SER A 63 17.78 -1.01 -6.96
C SER A 63 17.73 -2.49 -7.38
N GLY A 64 16.86 -2.84 -8.33
CA GLY A 64 16.95 -4.04 -9.16
C GLY A 64 15.92 -5.14 -8.87
N ASP A 65 15.40 -5.21 -7.64
CA ASP A 65 14.45 -6.27 -7.22
C ASP A 65 13.38 -5.76 -6.21
N THR A 66 13.20 -4.45 -6.06
CA THR A 66 12.27 -3.89 -5.05
C THR A 66 11.60 -2.63 -5.59
N ILE A 67 10.27 -2.61 -5.59
CA ILE A 67 9.48 -1.41 -5.82
C ILE A 67 9.20 -0.79 -4.45
N GLN A 68 9.99 0.19 -4.03
CA GLN A 68 9.76 0.81 -2.71
C GLN A 68 8.71 1.93 -2.80
N LEU A 69 7.56 1.76 -2.14
CA LEU A 69 6.49 2.75 -2.11
C LEU A 69 6.34 3.37 -0.71
N THR A 70 6.77 4.62 -0.55
CA THR A 70 6.71 5.30 0.75
C THR A 70 5.29 5.80 1.08
N LEU A 71 4.69 5.28 2.15
CA LEU A 71 3.39 5.71 2.67
C LEU A 71 3.53 6.85 3.68
N GLY A 72 3.97 8.02 3.21
CA GLY A 72 3.99 9.23 4.04
C GLY A 72 5.28 9.39 4.85
N ASP A 73 5.75 10.62 4.97
CA ASP A 73 6.82 11.05 5.87
C ASP A 73 6.34 12.17 6.80
N ALA A 74 7.20 12.57 7.74
CA ALA A 74 6.92 13.62 8.72
C ALA A 74 6.70 15.01 8.09
N ASP A 75 7.08 15.21 6.83
CA ASP A 75 6.89 16.44 6.07
C ASP A 75 5.58 16.43 5.25
N GLY A 76 4.81 15.35 5.32
CA GLY A 76 3.55 15.16 4.59
C GLY A 76 3.74 14.61 3.17
N ASN A 77 4.92 14.05 2.85
CA ASN A 77 5.20 13.44 1.54
C ASN A 77 4.89 11.94 1.56
N GLY A 78 4.00 11.47 0.69
CA GLY A 78 3.65 10.05 0.52
C GLY A 78 2.14 9.85 0.47
N LEU A 79 1.64 8.63 0.65
CA LEU A 79 0.22 8.35 0.42
C LEU A 79 -0.68 8.98 1.48
N ASN A 80 -1.83 9.45 1.04
CA ASN A 80 -2.88 9.94 1.93
C ASN A 80 -3.53 8.74 2.64
N GLN A 81 -3.37 8.66 3.95
CA GLN A 81 -3.90 7.60 4.82
C GLN A 81 -5.43 7.51 4.86
N ASN A 82 -6.14 8.46 4.27
CA ASN A 82 -7.60 8.43 4.12
C ASN A 82 -7.98 8.56 2.63
N ALA A 83 -7.34 7.77 1.79
CA ALA A 83 -7.61 7.72 0.36
C ALA A 83 -7.38 6.32 -0.21
N VAL A 84 -8.05 6.08 -1.33
CA VAL A 84 -7.61 5.08 -2.31
C VAL A 84 -6.58 5.77 -3.21
N THR A 85 -5.39 5.17 -3.30
CA THR A 85 -4.36 5.65 -4.22
C THR A 85 -4.13 4.60 -5.29
N THR A 86 -4.31 5.00 -6.55
CA THR A 86 -4.15 4.11 -7.71
C THR A 86 -3.01 4.62 -8.59
N PHE A 87 -2.11 3.72 -8.93
CA PHE A 87 -1.08 3.87 -9.95
C PHE A 87 -1.44 2.93 -11.09
N GLU A 88 -1.72 3.42 -12.30
CA GLU A 88 -2.21 2.57 -13.39
C GLU A 88 -1.09 1.80 -14.11
N GLU A 89 0.06 2.44 -14.34
CA GLU A 89 1.19 1.88 -15.07
C GLU A 89 2.48 2.17 -14.30
N LEU A 90 2.77 1.34 -13.29
CA LEU A 90 3.90 1.53 -12.41
C LEU A 90 5.14 0.79 -12.92
N VAL A 91 4.97 -0.45 -13.37
CA VAL A 91 6.06 -1.33 -13.77
C VAL A 91 5.72 -2.05 -15.08
N ALA A 92 6.70 -2.09 -15.97
CA ALA A 92 6.68 -2.91 -17.16
C ALA A 92 7.30 -4.28 -16.86
N VAL A 93 6.55 -5.34 -17.17
CA VAL A 93 6.98 -6.73 -17.09
C VAL A 93 7.33 -7.20 -18.49
N THR A 94 8.61 -7.46 -18.73
CA THR A 94 9.12 -7.88 -20.04
C THR A 94 9.55 -9.34 -20.01
N ASN A 95 9.14 -10.13 -21.00
CA ASN A 95 9.68 -11.48 -21.19
C ASN A 95 11.10 -11.41 -21.76
N ASN A 96 12.10 -11.63 -20.92
CA ASN A 96 13.52 -11.72 -21.28
C ASN A 96 13.96 -13.16 -21.62
N GLY A 97 13.04 -14.12 -21.51
CA GLY A 97 13.24 -15.50 -21.90
C GLY A 97 13.07 -15.74 -23.40
N THR A 98 13.25 -17.00 -23.82
CA THR A 98 13.03 -17.45 -25.20
C THR A 98 11.71 -18.18 -25.40
N GLN A 99 11.01 -18.51 -24.31
CA GLN A 99 9.72 -19.20 -24.32
C GLN A 99 8.61 -18.17 -24.20
N THR A 100 7.49 -18.38 -24.88
CA THR A 100 6.31 -17.53 -24.76
C THR A 100 5.73 -17.70 -23.35
N VAL A 101 5.45 -16.58 -22.68
CA VAL A 101 4.79 -16.52 -21.37
C VAL A 101 3.30 -16.29 -21.59
N ASP A 102 2.45 -17.12 -21.01
CA ASP A 102 0.98 -17.03 -21.14
C ASP A 102 0.28 -16.80 -19.80
N SER A 103 1.01 -16.86 -18.68
CA SER A 103 0.50 -16.52 -17.36
C SER A 103 1.41 -15.54 -16.63
N ILE A 104 0.82 -14.46 -16.10
CA ILE A 104 1.45 -13.60 -15.09
C ILE A 104 0.44 -13.41 -13.95
N THR A 105 0.81 -13.83 -12.75
CA THR A 105 -0.01 -13.68 -11.54
C THR A 105 0.78 -12.98 -10.43
N PHE A 106 0.03 -12.43 -9.46
CA PHE A 106 0.58 -11.61 -8.40
C PHE A 106 0.06 -12.09 -7.05
N THR A 107 0.95 -12.25 -6.07
CA THR A 107 0.60 -12.53 -4.68
C THR A 107 1.18 -11.46 -3.78
N VAL A 108 0.39 -10.89 -2.88
CA VAL A 108 0.88 -10.02 -1.82
C VAL A 108 0.86 -10.78 -0.49
N ASP A 109 1.96 -10.70 0.23
CA ASP A 109 2.10 -11.22 1.59
C ASP A 109 2.44 -10.07 2.53
N VAL A 110 1.75 -9.97 3.66
CA VAL A 110 2.03 -8.94 4.67
C VAL A 110 2.55 -9.57 5.94
N THR A 111 3.56 -8.95 6.54
CA THR A 111 4.08 -9.33 7.85
C THR A 111 4.28 -8.10 8.73
N GLY A 112 4.43 -8.28 10.04
CA GLY A 112 4.76 -7.17 10.96
C GLY A 112 3.57 -6.36 11.47
N THR A 113 2.33 -6.70 11.12
CA THR A 113 1.11 -5.99 11.61
C THR A 113 0.66 -6.40 13.01
N GLY A 114 1.32 -7.41 13.60
CA GLY A 114 1.07 -7.87 14.99
C GLY A 114 0.15 -9.09 15.12
N SER A 115 -0.56 -9.49 14.06
CA SER A 115 -1.32 -10.75 14.00
C SER A 115 -1.56 -11.21 12.55
N ASP A 116 -1.88 -12.49 12.36
CA ASP A 116 -2.19 -13.03 11.03
C ASP A 116 -3.48 -12.42 10.46
N ASP A 117 -4.50 -12.17 11.30
CA ASP A 117 -5.74 -11.50 10.88
C ASP A 117 -5.44 -10.07 10.36
N ALA A 118 -4.63 -9.31 11.10
CA ALA A 118 -4.22 -7.98 10.68
C ALA A 118 -3.36 -8.00 9.41
N ASN A 119 -2.54 -9.02 9.16
CA ASN A 119 -1.80 -9.15 7.91
C ASN A 119 -2.79 -9.33 6.75
N ALA A 120 -3.79 -10.21 6.89
CA ALA A 120 -4.80 -10.44 5.86
C ALA A 120 -5.61 -9.17 5.55
N ASP A 121 -5.98 -8.39 6.56
CA ASP A 121 -6.69 -7.12 6.37
C ASP A 121 -5.83 -6.11 5.56
N HIS A 122 -4.51 -6.12 5.77
CA HIS A 122 -3.57 -5.29 5.01
C HIS A 122 -3.32 -5.82 3.59
N GLU A 123 -3.29 -7.14 3.38
CA GLU A 123 -3.21 -7.77 2.06
C GLU A 123 -4.40 -7.37 1.19
N GLU A 124 -5.62 -7.35 1.76
CA GLU A 124 -6.84 -6.92 1.05
C GLU A 124 -6.82 -5.44 0.65
N ALA A 125 -6.03 -4.62 1.36
CA ALA A 125 -5.83 -3.21 1.03
C ALA A 125 -5.00 -2.99 -0.24
N PHE A 126 -4.28 -4.02 -0.71
CA PHE A 126 -3.36 -3.93 -1.83
C PHE A 126 -3.92 -4.66 -3.06
N GLY A 127 -4.15 -3.89 -4.13
CA GLY A 127 -4.60 -4.39 -5.43
C GLY A 127 -3.54 -4.20 -6.51
N ILE A 128 -3.63 -5.03 -7.55
CA ILE A 128 -2.87 -4.85 -8.80
C ILE A 128 -3.78 -4.19 -9.82
N VAL A 129 -3.27 -3.21 -10.55
CA VAL A 129 -4.01 -2.57 -11.65
C VAL A 129 -3.52 -3.16 -12.96
N ALA A 130 -4.41 -3.83 -13.69
CA ALA A 130 -4.11 -4.41 -15.00
C ALA A 130 -5.14 -3.93 -16.01
N ASN A 131 -4.69 -3.30 -17.10
CA ASN A 131 -5.55 -2.73 -18.14
C ASN A 131 -6.67 -1.80 -17.59
N GLY A 132 -6.38 -1.05 -16.52
CA GLY A 132 -7.32 -0.14 -15.87
C GLY A 132 -8.32 -0.79 -14.91
N GLU A 133 -8.20 -2.09 -14.64
CA GLU A 133 -9.01 -2.80 -13.65
C GLU A 133 -8.16 -3.21 -12.43
N THR A 134 -8.69 -3.01 -11.23
CA THR A 134 -8.05 -3.44 -9.98
C THR A 134 -8.43 -4.88 -9.68
N ILE A 135 -7.42 -5.72 -9.46
CA ILE A 135 -7.55 -7.13 -9.12
C ILE A 135 -6.88 -7.43 -7.78
N ALA A 136 -7.36 -8.49 -7.11
CA ALA A 136 -6.74 -8.98 -5.89
C ALA A 136 -5.42 -9.70 -6.20
N ALA A 137 -4.38 -9.40 -5.41
CA ALA A 137 -3.07 -10.05 -5.53
C ALA A 137 -3.03 -11.36 -4.73
N THR A 138 -3.83 -12.36 -5.13
CA THR A 138 -3.90 -13.68 -4.44
C THR A 138 -3.14 -14.80 -5.15
N GLY A 139 -2.59 -14.54 -6.33
CA GLY A 139 -1.95 -15.52 -7.21
C GLY A 139 -2.92 -16.24 -8.15
N ASP A 140 -4.23 -16.01 -8.03
CA ASP A 140 -5.26 -16.73 -8.80
C ASP A 140 -5.62 -16.04 -10.13
N THR A 141 -5.25 -14.78 -10.30
CA THR A 141 -5.66 -13.96 -11.45
C THR A 141 -4.49 -13.78 -12.41
N ASN A 142 -4.68 -14.26 -13.65
CA ASN A 142 -3.73 -14.07 -14.74
C ASN A 142 -4.06 -12.78 -15.51
N ILE A 143 -3.15 -11.80 -15.49
CA ILE A 143 -3.36 -10.52 -16.20
C ILE A 143 -3.24 -10.65 -17.73
N LEU A 144 -2.71 -11.76 -18.24
CA LEU A 144 -2.59 -12.02 -19.67
C LEU A 144 -3.88 -12.60 -20.29
N SER A 145 -4.88 -12.94 -19.47
CA SER A 145 -6.14 -13.50 -19.94
C SER A 145 -6.97 -12.53 -20.79
N ASP A 146 -8.02 -13.04 -21.44
CA ASP A 146 -8.96 -12.29 -22.27
C ASP A 146 -9.82 -11.28 -21.49
N ASP A 147 -9.89 -11.42 -20.16
CA ASP A 147 -10.54 -10.45 -19.27
C ASP A 147 -9.71 -9.16 -19.12
N TYR A 148 -8.40 -9.20 -19.39
CA TYR A 148 -7.49 -8.06 -19.20
C TYR A 148 -6.76 -7.71 -20.51
N TYR A 149 -5.57 -8.27 -20.76
CA TYR A 149 -4.75 -7.90 -21.91
C TYR A 149 -5.01 -8.73 -23.19
N ASP A 150 -5.67 -9.89 -23.09
CA ASP A 150 -5.93 -10.82 -24.21
C ASP A 150 -4.67 -11.07 -25.05
N THR A 151 -3.56 -11.43 -24.38
CA THR A 151 -2.25 -11.55 -25.03
C THR A 151 -1.40 -12.63 -24.38
N SER A 152 -0.37 -13.07 -25.09
CA SER A 152 0.81 -13.71 -24.50
C SER A 152 2.00 -12.78 -24.65
N LEU A 153 3.11 -13.07 -23.98
CA LEU A 153 4.38 -12.36 -24.19
C LEU A 153 5.38 -13.26 -24.90
N ASP A 154 5.64 -13.00 -26.18
CA ASP A 154 6.82 -13.54 -26.85
C ASP A 154 8.11 -12.88 -26.32
N SER A 155 9.26 -13.42 -26.72
CA SER A 155 10.57 -12.89 -26.32
C SER A 155 10.72 -11.40 -26.67
N GLY A 156 10.94 -10.58 -25.65
CA GLY A 156 11.08 -9.12 -25.75
C GLY A 156 9.77 -8.33 -25.70
N GLU A 157 8.61 -9.00 -25.61
CA GLU A 157 7.32 -8.33 -25.41
C GLU A 157 7.09 -8.01 -23.94
N ALA A 158 6.26 -6.99 -23.69
CA ALA A 158 5.99 -6.49 -22.35
C ALA A 158 4.54 -6.03 -22.16
N VAL A 159 4.06 -6.12 -20.93
CA VAL A 159 2.83 -5.49 -20.44
C VAL A 159 3.13 -4.66 -19.19
N ASN A 160 2.31 -3.65 -18.93
CA ASN A 160 2.42 -2.84 -17.74
C ASN A 160 1.45 -3.33 -16.67
N PHE A 161 1.82 -3.19 -15.41
CA PHE A 161 0.87 -3.25 -14.31
C PHE A 161 1.10 -2.07 -13.37
N GLY A 162 0.06 -1.77 -12.60
CA GLY A 162 0.04 -0.76 -11.58
C GLY A 162 -0.33 -1.34 -10.23
N ALA A 163 -0.53 -0.47 -9.23
CA ALA A 163 -0.91 -0.87 -7.89
C ALA A 163 -1.99 0.07 -7.36
N GLU A 164 -2.94 -0.50 -6.63
CA GLU A 164 -3.92 0.26 -5.85
C GLU A 164 -3.72 -0.03 -4.37
N ILE A 165 -3.82 1.02 -3.57
CA ILE A 165 -3.74 0.93 -2.12
C ILE A 165 -4.97 1.62 -1.54
N ASP A 166 -5.88 0.82 -0.99
CA ASP A 166 -7.11 1.27 -0.35
C ASP A 166 -6.92 1.40 1.17
N LEU A 167 -6.53 2.60 1.60
CA LEU A 167 -6.40 2.94 3.01
C LEU A 167 -7.74 3.38 3.64
N LEU A 168 -8.84 3.29 2.90
CA LEU A 168 -10.20 3.44 3.44
C LEU A 168 -10.80 2.09 3.85
N ASN A 169 -10.08 0.98 3.65
CA ASN A 169 -10.52 -0.33 4.08
C ASN A 169 -10.78 -0.31 5.59
N GLY A 170 -12.05 -0.51 5.97
CA GLY A 170 -12.53 -0.34 7.35
C GLY A 170 -12.02 -1.40 8.32
N ASP A 171 -11.41 -2.46 7.79
CA ASP A 171 -10.83 -3.55 8.57
C ASP A 171 -9.38 -3.22 9.01
N ILE A 172 -8.74 -2.24 8.38
CA ILE A 172 -7.42 -1.74 8.81
C ILE A 172 -7.60 -0.79 10.00
N SER A 173 -7.35 -1.30 11.19
CA SER A 173 -7.53 -0.56 12.45
C SER A 173 -6.26 0.10 12.98
N ASP A 174 -5.09 -0.32 12.52
CA ASP A 174 -3.79 0.22 12.87
C ASP A 174 -2.80 0.04 11.72
N PHE A 175 -2.21 1.14 11.25
CA PHE A 175 -1.08 1.08 10.34
C PHE A 175 0.17 0.92 11.21
N ASN A 176 0.58 -0.32 11.44
CA ASN A 176 1.82 -0.57 12.14
C ASN A 176 3.00 -0.14 11.26
N ASP A 177 3.92 0.63 11.84
CA ASP A 177 5.14 1.13 11.17
C ASP A 177 6.07 -0.02 10.76
N ASP A 178 5.91 -1.19 11.38
CA ASP A 178 6.69 -2.39 11.10
C ASP A 178 6.08 -3.27 9.98
N ALA A 179 4.95 -2.88 9.38
CA ALA A 179 4.30 -3.66 8.33
C ALA A 179 5.19 -3.74 7.08
N THR A 180 5.46 -4.96 6.62
CA THR A 180 6.23 -5.25 5.40
C THR A 180 5.33 -5.96 4.40
N PHE A 181 5.26 -5.46 3.17
CA PHE A 181 4.47 -6.02 2.08
C PHE A 181 5.41 -6.65 1.05
N THR A 182 5.28 -7.93 0.78
CA THR A 182 6.07 -8.59 -0.26
C THR A 182 5.17 -8.89 -1.45
N LEU A 183 5.51 -8.39 -2.63
CA LEU A 183 4.81 -8.71 -3.87
C LEU A 183 5.59 -9.80 -4.62
N THR A 184 5.00 -10.96 -4.73
CA THR A 184 5.53 -12.04 -5.56
C THR A 184 4.87 -11.97 -6.93
N ILE A 185 5.69 -11.98 -7.99
CA ILE A 185 5.23 -12.05 -9.38
C ILE A 185 5.60 -13.43 -9.92
N SER A 186 4.59 -14.19 -10.33
CA SER A 186 4.79 -15.52 -10.94
C SER A 186 4.51 -15.44 -12.42
N ALA A 187 5.42 -15.99 -13.24
CA ALA A 187 5.20 -16.19 -14.66
C ALA A 187 5.20 -17.68 -15.00
N GLU A 188 4.32 -18.08 -15.91
CA GLU A 188 4.35 -19.43 -16.49
C GLU A 188 4.51 -19.34 -18.00
N ALA A 189 5.42 -20.16 -18.52
CA ALA A 189 5.60 -20.34 -19.95
C ALA A 189 4.68 -21.45 -20.46
N THR A 190 4.25 -21.33 -21.72
CA THR A 190 3.44 -22.37 -22.35
C THR A 190 4.20 -23.70 -22.37
N ASP A 191 3.66 -24.72 -21.69
CA ASP A 191 4.18 -26.09 -21.76
C ASP A 191 4.23 -26.54 -23.23
N SER A 192 5.45 -26.78 -23.73
CA SER A 192 5.71 -27.20 -25.11
C SER A 192 5.35 -28.66 -25.39
#